data_AF-A0A8S1E6M1-F1
#
_entry.id   AF-A0A8S1E6M1-F1
#
_cell.length_a   1.000
_cell.length_b   1.000
_cell.length_c   1.000
_cell.angle_alpha   90.00
_cell.angle_beta   90.00
_cell.angle_gamma   90.00
#
_symmetry.space_group_name_H-M   'P 1'
#
loop_
_entity.id
_entity.type
_entity.pdbx_description
1 polymer ?
#
loop_
_entity_poly.entity_id
_entity_poly.type
_entity_poly.pdbx_seq_one_letter_code
_entity_poly.pdbx_strand_id
1 'polypeptide(L)' 'MNRCVYSGRAVACKQMEQGIQAIFGPSDPVLGAHIQSICEALDVPHLETRVDFEPSFKEFSINLHPSQEHMNQV' A
#
# COMPACT_ATOMS: atom_id res chain seq x y z
N MET A 1 -6.36 -9.69 -17.67
CA MET A 1 -6.61 -8.89 -16.44
C MET A 1 -5.50 -9.25 -15.49
N ASN A 2 -4.62 -8.31 -15.12
CA ASN A 2 -3.59 -8.37 -14.05
C ASN A 2 -2.60 -7.25 -14.34
N ARG A 3 -2.96 -6.02 -13.97
CA ARG A 3 -1.98 -4.95 -13.87
C ARG A 3 -1.88 -4.58 -12.40
N CYS A 4 -0.92 -5.18 -11.69
CA CYS A 4 -0.40 -4.58 -10.48
C CYS A 4 0.32 -3.30 -10.92
N VAL A 5 -0.28 -2.14 -10.65
CA VAL A 5 0.31 -0.85 -10.99
C VAL A 5 0.79 -0.22 -9.69
N TYR A 6 2.11 -0.10 -9.54
CA TYR A 6 2.73 0.71 -8.49
C TYR A 6 2.32 2.17 -8.71
N SER A 7 1.64 2.77 -7.73
CA SER A 7 1.00 4.08 -7.92
C SER A 7 1.62 5.17 -7.04
N GLY A 8 2.08 6.25 -7.67
CA GLY A 8 2.36 7.52 -6.97
C GLY A 8 1.11 8.41 -6.94
N ARG A 9 1.11 9.51 -6.17
CA ARG A 9 -0.09 10.35 -5.92
C ARG A 9 -0.94 10.65 -7.15
N ALA A 10 -0.33 11.16 -8.22
CA ALA A 10 -1.07 11.55 -9.44
C ALA A 10 -1.69 10.35 -10.18
N VAL A 11 -1.00 9.20 -10.17
CA VAL A 11 -1.51 7.97 -10.77
C VAL A 11 -2.64 7.39 -9.90
N ALA A 12 -2.52 7.49 -8.59
CA ALA A 12 -3.52 7.02 -7.64
C ALA A 12 -4.85 7.76 -7.82
N CYS A 13 -4.85 9.10 -7.87
CA CYS A 13 -6.07 9.88 -8.10
C CYS A 13 -6.75 9.49 -9.42
N LYS A 14 -5.97 9.35 -10.50
CA LYS A 14 -6.51 8.94 -11.80
C LYS A 14 -7.11 7.54 -11.77
N GLN A 15 -6.51 6.61 -11.04
CA GLN A 15 -7.05 5.26 -10.87
C GLN A 15 -8.34 5.28 -10.06
N MET A 16 -8.42 6.12 -9.02
CA MET A 16 -9.63 6.28 -8.21
C MET A 16 -10.80 6.79 -9.06
N GLU A 17 -10.57 7.75 -9.97
CA GLU A 17 -11.58 8.19 -10.95
C GLU A 17 -12.07 7.06 -11.86
N GLN A 18 -11.27 6.01 -12.05
CA GLN A 18 -11.62 4.83 -12.85
C GLN A 18 -12.37 3.76 -12.05
N GLY A 19 -12.61 3.97 -10.74
CA GLY A 19 -13.38 3.07 -9.89
C GLY A 19 -12.65 1.79 -9.51
N ILE A 20 -11.34 1.86 -9.25
CA ILE A 20 -10.56 0.71 -8.75
C ILE A 20 -11.01 0.24 -7.35
N GLN A 21 -10.70 -1.01 -7.01
CA GLN A 21 -11.04 -1.62 -5.72
C GLN A 21 -9.86 -1.67 -4.73
N ALA A 22 -8.62 -1.46 -5.19
CA ALA A 22 -7.42 -1.44 -4.36
C ALA A 22 -6.25 -0.80 -5.13
N ILE A 23 -5.25 -0.29 -4.39
CA ILE A 23 -4.02 0.30 -4.93
C ILE A 23 -2.81 -0.49 -4.46
N PHE A 24 -1.87 -0.79 -5.34
CA PHE A 24 -0.53 -1.21 -4.93
C PHE A 24 0.35 0.02 -4.68
N GLY A 25 0.78 0.15 -3.44
CA GLY A 25 1.61 1.23 -2.94
C GLY A 25 3.02 1.23 -3.51
N PRO A 26 3.69 2.39 -3.55
CA PRO A 26 5.10 2.47 -3.88
C PRO A 26 5.94 1.87 -2.75
N SER A 27 7.14 1.37 -3.09
CA SER A 27 8.09 0.88 -2.08
C SER A 27 8.78 2.01 -1.31
N ASP A 28 8.79 3.23 -1.86
CA ASP A 28 9.33 4.41 -1.19
C ASP A 28 8.47 4.76 0.04
N PRO A 29 9.06 4.87 1.25
CA PRO A 29 8.28 5.04 2.48
C PRO A 29 7.58 6.39 2.58
N VAL A 30 8.14 7.45 2.00
CA VAL A 30 7.55 8.79 2.02
C VAL A 30 6.33 8.83 1.10
N LEU A 31 6.49 8.34 -0.12
CA LEU A 31 5.37 8.23 -1.06
C LEU A 31 4.32 7.24 -0.57
N GLY A 32 4.72 6.13 0.07
CA GLY A 32 3.83 5.14 0.65
C GLY A 32 2.94 5.74 1.73
N ALA A 33 3.49 6.59 2.61
CA ALA A 33 2.71 7.31 3.60
C ALA A 33 1.69 8.28 2.97
N HIS A 34 2.06 8.95 1.88
CA HIS A 34 1.12 9.81 1.15
C HIS A 34 -0.02 9.02 0.51
N ILE A 35 0.27 7.88 -0.13
CA ILE A 35 -0.77 7.01 -0.70
C ILE A 35 -1.66 6.43 0.39
N GLN A 36 -1.09 6.01 1.51
CA GLN A 36 -1.82 5.52 2.67
C GLN A 36 -2.88 6.53 3.13
N SER A 37 -2.49 7.79 3.34
CA SER A 37 -3.43 8.84 3.77
C SER A 37 -4.58 9.07 2.78
N ILE A 38 -4.32 8.96 1.47
CA ILE A 38 -5.36 9.09 0.44
C ILE A 38 -6.30 7.88 0.47
N CYS A 39 -5.75 6.68 0.64
CA CYS A 39 -6.48 5.42 0.69
C CYS A 39 -7.39 5.35 1.92
N GLU A 40 -6.89 5.78 3.07
CA GLU A 40 -7.69 5.95 4.31
C GLU A 40 -8.83 6.96 4.11
N ALA A 41 -8.57 8.12 3.50
CA ALA A 41 -9.58 9.15 3.30
C ALA A 41 -10.69 8.76 2.31
N LEU A 42 -10.44 7.76 1.46
CA LEU A 42 -11.35 7.35 0.39
C LEU A 42 -11.86 5.90 0.58
N ASP A 43 -11.57 5.28 1.73
CA ASP A 43 -11.91 3.89 2.04
C ASP A 43 -11.46 2.90 0.95
N VAL A 44 -10.32 3.16 0.32
CA VAL A 44 -9.72 2.31 -0.73
C VAL A 44 -8.60 1.47 -0.11
N PRO A 45 -8.62 0.12 -0.21
CA PRO A 45 -7.53 -0.72 0.25
C PRO A 45 -6.18 -0.40 -0.41
N HIS A 46 -5.15 -0.19 0.41
CA HIS A 46 -3.76 0.02 0.04
C HIS A 46 -2.94 -1.26 0.30
N LEU A 47 -2.34 -1.80 -0.75
CA LEU A 47 -1.51 -3.01 -0.70
C LEU A 47 -0.04 -2.60 -0.69
N GLU A 48 0.68 -2.97 0.36
CA GLU A 48 2.09 -2.66 0.56
C GLU A 48 2.95 -3.93 0.42
N THR A 49 4.19 -3.80 -0.04
CA THR A 49 5.15 -4.92 -0.11
C THR A 49 6.50 -4.53 0.49
N ARG A 50 6.48 -3.73 1.57
CA ARG A 50 7.67 -3.13 2.18
C ARG A 50 7.91 -3.65 3.59
N VAL A 51 9.17 -3.63 4.02
CA VAL A 51 9.53 -3.92 5.41
C VAL A 51 8.98 -2.79 6.31
N ASP A 52 8.17 -3.14 7.31
CA ASP A 52 7.79 -2.22 8.38
C ASP A 52 8.63 -2.56 9.62
N PHE A 53 9.57 -1.69 10.00
CA PHE A 53 10.45 -1.90 11.15
C PHE A 53 9.71 -1.82 12.49
N GLU A 54 8.67 -0.97 12.56
CA GLU A 54 7.74 -0.90 13.67
C GLU A 54 6.34 -1.18 13.11
N PRO A 55 5.77 -2.38 13.35
CA PRO A 55 4.44 -2.70 12.88
C PRO A 55 3.41 -1.87 13.64
N SER A 56 2.92 -0.82 13.01
CA SER A 56 1.76 -0.06 13.46
C SER A 56 0.51 -0.51 12.70
N PHE A 57 -0.64 -0.50 13.39
CA PHE A 57 -1.92 -0.69 12.72
C PHE A 57 -2.16 0.48 11.77
N LYS A 58 -2.45 0.19 10.50
CA LYS A 58 -2.77 1.15 9.45
C LYS A 58 -4.13 0.77 8.88
N GLU A 59 -5.11 1.67 8.99
CA GLU A 59 -6.46 1.41 8.48
C GLU A 59 -6.45 1.32 6.95
N PHE A 60 -7.28 0.47 6.36
CA PHE A 60 -7.29 0.24 4.91
C PHE A 60 -5.93 -0.14 4.30
N SER A 61 -4.97 -0.66 5.09
CA SER A 61 -3.69 -1.16 4.57
C SER A 61 -3.52 -2.66 4.78
N ILE A 62 -2.95 -3.33 3.78
CA ILE A 62 -2.50 -4.73 3.86
C ILE A 62 -1.04 -4.77 3.41
N ASN A 63 -0.14 -5.08 4.33
CA ASN A 63 1.27 -5.31 4.01
C ASN A 63 1.51 -6.79 3.74
N LEU A 64 1.90 -7.11 2.49
CA LEU A 64 2.22 -8.46 2.02
C LEU A 64 3.68 -8.83 2.26
N HIS A 65 4.48 -7.94 2.84
CA HIS A 65 5.85 -8.26 3.19
C HIS A 65 5.89 -9.36 4.27
N PRO A 66 6.73 -10.40 4.11
CA PRO A 66 6.85 -11.46 5.10
C PRO A 66 7.16 -10.91 6.50
N SER A 67 6.52 -11.47 7.52
CA SER A 67 6.82 -11.11 8.90
C SER A 67 8.28 -11.45 9.23
N GLN A 68 9.03 -10.45 9.72
CA GLN A 68 10.43 -10.60 10.11
C GLN A 68 10.61 -11.67 11.20
N GLU A 69 9.63 -11.79 12.10
CA GLU A 69 9.63 -12.80 13.17
C GLU A 69 9.74 -14.23 12.61
N HIS A 70 9.05 -14.51 11.51
CA HIS A 70 9.07 -15.83 10.87
C HIS A 70 10.25 -16.00 9.91
N MET A 71 10.74 -14.91 9.31
CA MET A 71 11.89 -14.94 8.40
C MET A 71 13.22 -15.19 9.11
N ASN A 72 13.34 -14.81 10.38
CA ASN A 72 14.57 -15.02 11.16
C ASN A 72 14.68 -16.42 11.79
N GLN A 73 13.70 -17.30 11.56
CA GLN A 73 13.65 -18.65 12.14
C GLN A 73 14.27 -19.73 11.26
N VAL A 74 14.81 -19.37 10.08
CA VAL A 74 15.47 -20.28 9.13
C VAL A 74 16.99 -20.22 9.20
#